data_AF-A0A432JLK8-F1
#
_entry.id   AF-A0A432JLK8-F1
#
_cell.length_a   1.000
_cell.length_b   1.000
_cell.length_c   1.000
_cell.angle_alpha   90.00
_cell.angle_beta   90.00
_cell.angle_gamma   90.00
#
_symmetry.space_group_name_H-M   'P 1'
#
loop_
_entity.id
_entity.type
_entity.pdbx_description
1 polymer ?
#
loop_
_entity_poly.entity_id
_entity_poly.type
_entity_poly.pdbx_seq_one_letter_code
_entity_poly.pdbx_strand_id
1 'polypeptide(L)'
;MLICVVFALVASACGSDGEDAAEDVAVATTAAPAAAEAPAADETPAAAAGDSSDPIKMPIHNWSSQIAGVYAVGAILEAVGASVEYISADSSAVYTAMCEGDMDVVHEVWEGAFGVPFQEQVDAGCV
;
A
#
# COMPACT_ATOMS: atom_id res chain seq x y z
N MET A 1 17.62 42.25 14.58
CA MET A 1 16.36 43.00 14.41
C MET A 1 16.01 43.01 12.92
N LEU A 2 15.63 41.85 12.37
CA LEU A 2 15.12 41.69 11.00
C LEU A 2 14.54 40.26 10.84
N ILE A 3 13.65 39.83 11.75
CA ILE A 3 13.12 38.44 11.79
C ILE A 3 11.58 38.35 11.91
N CYS A 4 10.81 39.44 11.87
CA CYS A 4 9.40 39.38 12.31
C CYS A 4 8.29 39.75 11.29
N VAL A 5 8.50 39.70 9.95
CA VAL A 5 7.47 40.27 9.02
C VAL A 5 6.83 39.27 8.03
N VAL A 6 7.05 37.95 8.13
CA VAL A 6 6.41 36.99 7.18
C VAL A 6 5.49 35.98 7.88
N PHE A 7 4.68 36.45 8.84
CA PHE A 7 3.69 35.59 9.53
C PHE A 7 2.28 36.20 9.61
N ALA A 8 1.88 36.98 8.59
CA ALA A 8 0.56 37.62 8.57
C ALA A 8 -0.10 37.56 7.18
N LEU A 9 -0.31 36.35 6.64
CA LEU A 9 -1.31 36.13 5.60
C LEU A 9 -2.36 35.14 6.11
N VAL A 10 -3.12 35.65 7.09
CA VAL A 10 -4.28 35.04 7.74
C VAL A 10 -5.49 35.10 6.80
N ALA A 11 -6.17 33.95 6.68
CA ALA A 11 -7.61 33.73 6.56
C ALA A 11 -8.45 34.70 5.70
N SER A 12 -8.85 34.22 4.52
CA SER A 12 -10.09 34.65 3.85
C SER A 12 -10.59 33.57 2.88
N ALA A 13 -10.92 32.40 3.41
CA ALA A 13 -11.67 31.39 2.66
C ALA A 13 -12.72 30.77 3.59
N CYS A 14 -13.71 31.58 3.96
CA CYS A 14 -14.96 31.11 4.53
C CYS A 14 -16.10 31.95 3.94
N GLY A 15 -16.88 31.32 3.06
CA GLY A 15 -18.30 31.58 2.79
C GLY A 15 -18.72 32.90 2.15
N SER A 16 -19.15 32.84 0.89
CA SER A 16 -20.28 33.64 0.38
C SER A 16 -20.94 32.91 -0.79
N ASP A 17 -22.12 32.37 -0.52
CA ASP A 17 -23.31 32.29 -1.38
C ASP A 17 -23.13 31.69 -2.79
N GLY A 18 -23.36 30.37 -2.86
CA GLY A 18 -23.62 29.65 -4.11
C GLY A 18 -25.13 29.60 -4.36
N GLU A 19 -25.64 30.52 -5.17
CA GLU A 19 -26.97 30.44 -5.75
C GLU A 19 -27.02 29.43 -6.91
N ASP A 20 -27.88 28.43 -6.73
CA ASP A 20 -28.74 27.73 -7.70
C ASP A 20 -28.31 27.57 -9.17
N ALA A 21 -28.01 26.32 -9.51
CA ALA A 21 -28.68 25.62 -10.63
C ALA A 21 -28.66 24.11 -10.35
N ALA A 22 -29.49 23.69 -9.39
CA ALA A 22 -29.84 22.28 -9.23
C ALA A 22 -30.80 21.92 -10.38
N GLU A 23 -30.31 21.13 -11.34
CA GLU A 23 -31.19 20.43 -12.27
C GLU A 23 -31.97 19.36 -11.50
N ASP A 24 -33.29 19.53 -11.50
CA ASP A 24 -34.31 18.65 -10.92
C ASP A 24 -34.21 17.24 -11.52
N VAL A 25 -33.48 16.35 -10.85
CA VAL A 25 -33.58 14.91 -11.13
C VAL A 25 -34.66 14.35 -10.21
N ALA A 26 -35.85 14.25 -10.78
CA ALA A 26 -37.05 13.69 -10.17
C ALA A 26 -36.74 12.44 -9.31
N VAL A 27 -37.16 12.51 -8.05
CA VAL A 27 -37.22 11.39 -7.10
C VAL A 27 -38.13 10.31 -7.70
N ALA A 28 -37.51 9.28 -8.28
CA ALA A 28 -38.14 8.00 -8.49
C ALA A 28 -37.89 7.15 -7.23
N THR A 29 -38.89 7.07 -6.36
CA THR A 29 -38.89 6.10 -5.27
C THR A 29 -39.00 4.70 -5.88
N THR A 30 -37.88 3.96 -5.86
CA THR A 30 -37.84 2.54 -6.18
C THR A 30 -37.53 1.78 -4.90
N ALA A 31 -38.33 0.75 -4.64
CA ALA A 31 -38.42 -0.02 -3.40
C ALA A 31 -37.06 -0.44 -2.80
N ALA A 32 -36.97 -0.31 -1.46
CA ALA A 32 -35.88 -0.85 -0.66
C ALA A 32 -35.82 -2.40 -0.77
N PRO A 33 -34.65 -3.01 -0.99
CA PRO A 33 -34.51 -4.44 -0.80
C PRO A 33 -34.49 -4.75 0.70
N ALA A 34 -35.18 -5.84 1.07
CA ALA A 34 -35.24 -6.35 2.43
C ALA A 34 -33.83 -6.64 2.98
N ALA A 35 -33.57 -6.19 4.20
CA ALA A 35 -32.36 -6.53 4.93
C ALA A 35 -32.35 -8.05 5.21
N ALA A 36 -31.43 -8.76 4.59
CA ALA A 36 -31.06 -10.10 5.01
C ALA A 36 -30.05 -9.96 6.15
N GLU A 37 -30.38 -10.45 7.35
CA GLU A 37 -29.40 -10.62 8.42
C GLU A 37 -28.34 -11.64 7.98
N ALA A 38 -27.10 -11.18 7.85
CA ALA A 38 -25.94 -12.05 7.67
C ALA A 38 -25.60 -12.74 9.01
N PRO A 39 -25.23 -14.03 9.01
CA PRO A 39 -24.87 -14.73 10.24
C PRO A 39 -23.61 -14.12 10.86
N ALA A 40 -23.59 -14.00 12.19
CA ALA A 40 -22.43 -13.56 12.94
C ALA A 40 -21.27 -14.52 12.72
N ALA A 41 -20.14 -14.00 12.23
CA ALA A 41 -18.90 -14.76 12.12
C ALA A 41 -18.36 -15.09 13.53
N ASP A 42 -18.02 -16.35 13.74
CA ASP A 42 -17.33 -16.84 14.93
C ASP A 42 -15.86 -16.42 14.83
N GLU A 43 -15.52 -15.31 15.49
CA GLU A 43 -14.15 -14.78 15.61
C GLU A 43 -13.37 -15.67 16.59
N THR A 44 -12.92 -16.83 16.14
CA THR A 44 -11.90 -17.60 16.87
C THR A 44 -10.62 -16.78 16.89
N PRO A 45 -10.07 -16.38 18.06
CA PRO A 45 -8.86 -15.57 18.10
C PRO A 45 -7.70 -16.38 17.49
N ALA A 46 -7.18 -15.92 16.35
CA ALA A 46 -5.92 -16.43 15.81
C ALA A 46 -4.82 -16.16 16.85
N ALA A 47 -4.14 -17.22 17.30
CA ALA A 47 -2.97 -17.06 18.15
C ALA A 47 -1.94 -16.20 17.40
N ALA A 48 -1.55 -15.06 17.98
CA ALA A 48 -0.53 -14.21 17.42
C ALA A 48 0.79 -14.99 17.38
N ALA A 49 1.23 -15.37 16.18
CA ALA A 49 2.58 -15.87 15.99
C ALA A 49 3.57 -14.75 16.36
N GLY A 50 4.59 -15.07 17.14
CA GLY A 50 5.68 -14.11 17.40
C GLY A 50 6.48 -13.84 16.13
N ASP A 51 7.19 -12.71 16.10
CA ASP A 51 8.03 -12.33 14.98
C ASP A 51 9.12 -13.39 14.71
N SER A 52 9.42 -13.63 13.43
CA SER A 52 10.52 -14.51 13.03
C SER A 52 11.87 -13.90 13.38
N SER A 53 12.87 -14.74 13.64
CA SER A 53 14.27 -14.31 13.77
C SER A 53 15.02 -14.32 12.44
N ASP A 54 14.40 -14.84 11.38
CA ASP A 54 14.98 -14.92 10.04
C ASP A 54 15.02 -13.52 9.39
N PRO A 55 16.06 -13.22 8.59
CA PRO A 55 16.14 -11.95 7.88
C PRO A 55 15.06 -11.84 6.80
N ILE A 56 14.52 -10.62 6.66
CA ILE A 56 13.65 -10.23 5.56
C ILE A 56 14.51 -10.11 4.29
N LYS A 57 14.30 -11.02 3.34
CA LYS A 57 14.99 -11.09 2.05
C LYS A 57 14.38 -10.09 1.08
N MET A 58 15.16 -9.10 0.69
CA MET A 58 14.75 -8.02 -0.21
C MET A 58 15.57 -8.06 -1.51
N PRO A 59 14.92 -8.07 -2.68
CA PRO A 59 15.61 -8.11 -3.95
C PRO A 59 16.24 -6.75 -4.29
N ILE A 60 17.44 -6.78 -4.88
CA ILE A 60 18.08 -5.65 -5.57
C ILE A 60 17.99 -5.89 -7.07
N HIS A 61 17.39 -4.92 -7.78
CA HIS A 61 17.33 -4.89 -9.23
C HIS A 61 18.38 -3.91 -9.79
N ASN A 62 18.24 -3.50 -11.06
CA ASN A 62 19.29 -2.82 -11.80
C ASN A 62 18.96 -1.34 -12.13
N TRP A 63 18.02 -0.71 -11.44
CA TRP A 63 17.70 0.71 -11.63
C TRP A 63 17.73 1.52 -10.33
N SER A 64 18.03 2.81 -10.47
CA SER A 64 18.42 3.64 -9.33
C SER A 64 17.32 3.86 -8.29
N SER A 65 16.05 4.04 -8.71
CA SER A 65 14.95 4.24 -7.75
C SER A 65 14.76 3.02 -6.86
N GLN A 66 14.82 1.82 -7.44
CA GLN A 66 14.68 0.58 -6.70
C GLN A 66 15.85 0.31 -5.77
N ILE A 67 17.08 0.59 -6.21
CA ILE A 67 18.26 0.44 -5.36
C ILE A 67 18.20 1.43 -4.19
N ALA A 68 17.81 2.68 -4.42
CA ALA A 68 17.64 3.65 -3.34
C ALA A 68 16.48 3.28 -2.41
N GLY A 69 15.36 2.83 -2.97
CA GLY A 69 14.14 2.47 -2.26
C GLY A 69 14.34 1.25 -1.37
N VAL A 70 15.02 0.20 -1.85
CA VAL A 70 15.22 -1.03 -1.07
C VAL A 70 16.07 -0.77 0.18
N TYR A 71 17.12 0.06 0.09
CA TYR A 71 17.91 0.44 1.26
C TYR A 71 17.16 1.37 2.21
N ALA A 72 16.27 2.23 1.70
CA ALA A 72 15.43 3.08 2.54
C ALA A 72 14.41 2.24 3.34
N VAL A 73 13.73 1.30 2.66
CA VAL A 73 12.78 0.37 3.30
C VAL A 73 13.50 -0.55 4.28
N GLY A 74 14.65 -1.10 3.88
CA GLY A 74 15.45 -1.96 4.75
C GLY A 74 15.94 -1.23 6.01
N ALA A 75 16.37 0.02 5.91
CA ALA A 75 16.74 0.82 7.08
C ALA A 75 15.55 1.11 8.03
N ILE A 76 14.34 1.25 7.51
CA ILE A 76 13.13 1.37 8.32
C ILE A 76 12.82 0.07 9.06
N LEU A 77 12.97 -1.08 8.39
CA LEU A 77 12.80 -2.40 8.99
C LEU A 77 13.84 -2.68 10.08
N GLU A 78 15.10 -2.34 9.82
CA GLU A 78 16.18 -2.43 10.82
C GLU A 78 15.92 -1.51 12.03
N ALA A 79 15.37 -0.31 11.81
CA ALA A 79 15.05 0.63 12.89
C ALA A 79 13.97 0.11 13.85
N VAL A 80 13.12 -0.82 13.42
CA VAL A 80 12.11 -1.48 14.26
C VAL A 80 12.58 -2.84 14.81
N GLY A 81 13.84 -3.21 14.58
CA GLY A 81 14.48 -4.39 15.15
C GLY A 81 14.45 -5.64 14.26
N ALA A 82 14.01 -5.55 13.00
CA ALA A 82 14.12 -6.65 12.05
C ALA A 82 15.55 -6.79 11.49
N SER A 83 15.90 -7.98 11.02
CA SER A 83 17.08 -8.20 10.18
C SER A 83 16.68 -8.18 8.71
N VAL A 84 17.55 -7.66 7.84
CA VAL A 84 17.31 -7.54 6.39
C VAL A 84 18.49 -8.14 5.63
N GLU A 85 18.20 -8.93 4.59
CA GLU A 85 19.18 -9.45 3.64
C GLU A 85 18.87 -8.91 2.25
N TYR A 86 19.87 -8.35 1.58
CA TYR A 86 19.71 -7.82 0.23
C TYR A 86 20.27 -8.79 -0.81
N ILE A 87 19.43 -9.25 -1.75
CA ILE A 87 19.77 -10.31 -2.70
C ILE A 87 19.61 -9.78 -4.13
N SER A 88 20.64 -9.89 -4.97
CA SER A 88 20.49 -9.52 -6.38
C SER A 88 19.49 -10.45 -7.07
N ALA A 89 18.51 -9.90 -7.79
CA ALA A 89 17.44 -10.68 -8.42
C ALA A 89 17.12 -10.21 -9.84
N ASP A 90 16.79 -11.18 -10.71
CA ASP A 90 16.14 -10.88 -11.98
C ASP A 90 14.73 -10.31 -11.73
N SER A 91 14.39 -9.23 -12.41
CA SER A 91 13.20 -8.43 -12.09
C SER A 91 11.88 -9.09 -12.48
N SER A 92 11.88 -10.08 -13.38
CA SER A 92 10.67 -10.83 -13.72
C SER A 92 10.57 -12.12 -12.91
N ALA A 93 11.70 -12.81 -12.68
CA ALA A 93 11.72 -14.04 -11.90
C ALA A 93 11.51 -13.82 -10.38
N VAL A 94 11.65 -12.58 -9.90
CA VAL A 94 11.48 -12.24 -8.48
C VAL A 94 10.12 -12.65 -7.92
N TYR A 95 9.06 -12.62 -8.72
CA TYR A 95 7.72 -12.97 -8.25
C TYR A 95 7.57 -14.48 -8.01
N THR A 96 8.18 -15.31 -8.88
CA THR A 96 8.28 -16.75 -8.62
C THR A 96 9.12 -17.01 -7.37
N ALA A 97 10.23 -16.30 -7.21
CA ALA A 97 11.06 -16.39 -6.00
C ALA A 97 10.28 -15.99 -4.72
N MET A 98 9.34 -15.03 -4.81
CA MET A 98 8.43 -14.74 -3.70
C MET A 98 7.52 -15.93 -3.40
N CYS A 99 6.93 -16.55 -4.42
CA CYS A 99 6.08 -17.74 -4.22
C CYS A 99 6.85 -18.93 -3.62
N GLU A 100 8.13 -19.08 -3.96
CA GLU A 100 9.00 -20.14 -3.47
C GLU A 100 9.59 -19.84 -2.07
N GLY A 101 9.40 -18.64 -1.53
CA GLY A 101 9.92 -18.21 -0.22
C GLY A 101 11.38 -17.71 -0.22
N ASP A 102 11.94 -17.51 -1.41
CA ASP A 102 13.29 -17.00 -1.62
C ASP A 102 13.37 -15.47 -1.54
N MET A 103 12.23 -14.78 -1.60
CA MET A 103 12.09 -13.33 -1.44
C MET A 103 10.87 -13.00 -0.59
N ASP A 104 11.02 -12.05 0.32
CA ASP A 104 9.93 -11.70 1.25
C ASP A 104 9.19 -10.42 0.83
N VAL A 105 9.90 -9.41 0.33
CA VAL A 105 9.31 -8.10 0.01
C VAL A 105 9.87 -7.51 -1.27
N VAL A 106 8.99 -7.24 -2.25
CA VAL A 106 9.26 -6.36 -3.40
C VAL A 106 8.53 -5.03 -3.17
N HIS A 107 9.30 -3.96 -2.96
CA HIS A 107 8.73 -2.64 -2.64
C HIS A 107 8.31 -1.81 -3.87
N GLU A 108 8.70 -2.22 -5.08
CA GLU A 108 8.48 -1.46 -6.31
C GLU A 108 8.02 -2.39 -7.44
N VAL A 109 6.69 -2.48 -7.63
CA VAL A 109 6.04 -3.29 -8.67
C VAL A 109 5.48 -2.37 -9.75
N TRP A 110 6.22 -2.17 -10.84
CA TRP A 110 5.75 -1.38 -11.99
C TRP A 110 4.75 -2.16 -12.83
N GLU A 111 3.48 -1.75 -12.81
CA GLU A 111 2.39 -2.41 -13.54
C GLU A 111 2.72 -2.66 -15.03
N GLY A 112 3.28 -1.66 -15.72
CA GLY A 112 3.59 -1.77 -17.15
C GLY A 112 4.72 -2.76 -17.50
N ALA A 113 5.66 -3.01 -16.59
CA ALA A 113 6.81 -3.90 -16.83
C ALA A 113 6.62 -5.28 -16.20
N PHE A 114 5.97 -5.33 -15.03
CA PHE A 114 5.93 -6.50 -14.16
C PHE A 114 4.50 -6.94 -13.78
N GLY A 115 3.46 -6.25 -14.25
CA GLY A 115 2.08 -6.58 -13.91
C GLY A 115 1.68 -8.00 -14.29
N VAL A 116 2.12 -8.50 -15.46
CA VAL A 116 1.85 -9.89 -15.88
C VAL A 116 2.50 -10.92 -14.95
N PRO A 117 3.84 -10.95 -14.75
CA PRO A 117 4.44 -11.94 -13.87
C PRO A 117 4.03 -11.78 -12.39
N PHE A 118 3.69 -10.57 -11.93
CA PHE A 118 3.12 -10.36 -10.60
C PHE A 118 1.72 -10.97 -10.48
N GLN A 119 0.81 -10.66 -11.42
CA GLN A 119 -0.57 -11.14 -11.36
C GLN A 119 -0.66 -12.67 -11.45
N GLU A 120 0.23 -13.31 -12.21
CA GLU A 120 0.33 -14.77 -12.25
C GLU A 120 0.54 -15.39 -10.85
N GLN A 121 1.34 -14.73 -10.00
CA GLN A 121 1.59 -15.21 -8.64
C GLN A 121 0.47 -14.82 -7.66
N VAL A 122 -0.21 -13.68 -7.87
CA VAL A 122 -1.43 -13.31 -7.14
C VAL A 122 -2.53 -14.35 -7.39
N ASP A 123 -2.76 -14.71 -8.65
CA ASP A 123 -3.78 -15.68 -9.04
C ASP A 123 -3.47 -17.09 -8.49
N ALA A 124 -2.19 -17.39 -8.25
CA ALA A 124 -1.73 -18.61 -7.59
C ALA A 124 -1.82 -18.56 -6.04
N GLY A 125 -2.13 -17.39 -5.45
CA GLY A 125 -2.22 -17.19 -4.01
C GLY A 125 -0.86 -17.08 -3.30
N CYS A 126 0.18 -16.69 -4.03
CA CYS A 126 1.55 -16.62 -3.50
C CYS A 126 1.94 -15.24 -2.96
N VAL A 127 1.48 -14.17 -3.60
CA VAL A 127 1.82 -12.76 -3.29
C VAL A 127 0.59 -11.90 -3.08
#